data_AF-A0A7U2MZC7-F1
#
_entry.id   AF-A0A7U2MZC7-F1
#
_cell.length_a   1.000
_cell.length_b   1.000
_cell.length_c   1.000
_cell.angle_alpha   90.00
_cell.angle_beta   90.00
_cell.angle_gamma   90.00
#
_symmetry.space_group_name_H-M   'P 1'
#
loop_
_entity.id
_entity.type
_entity.pdbx_description
1 polymer ?
#
loop_
_entity_poly.entity_id
_entity_poly.type
_entity_poly.pdbx_seq_one_letter_code
_entity_poly.pdbx_strand_id
1 'polypeptide(L)'
;MWGMAPLHNLSRSAKYEALGRPPRQIIPLVDLWKQGELVRPVELPENLRTDEFYLSNFGLAMKLGNPIIPKGYPPTDFCFPDRLHKMKPSFACDMLSYMVIFGAIYLRFPPFRSWRYLIKCLGPLPEQWKGLYNHPQKNFYRTWTLF
;
A
#
# COMPACT_ATOMS: atom_id res chain seq x y z
N MET A 1 -4.64 6.79 7.63
CA MET A 1 -5.58 7.82 7.14
C MET A 1 -5.71 8.88 8.21
N TRP A 2 -5.69 10.17 7.84
CA TRP A 2 -5.97 11.23 8.81
C TRP A 2 -7.38 11.07 9.37
N GLY A 3 -7.53 11.33 10.66
CA GLY A 3 -8.83 11.54 11.27
C GLY A 3 -9.49 12.79 10.68
N MET A 4 -10.81 12.81 10.75
CA MET A 4 -11.62 13.89 10.17
C MET A 4 -12.66 14.35 11.18
N ALA A 5 -12.85 15.66 11.28
CA ALA A 5 -13.91 16.26 12.07
C ALA A 5 -15.28 15.67 11.67
N PRO A 6 -16.15 15.36 12.64
CA PRO A 6 -17.43 14.74 12.35
C PRO A 6 -18.32 15.66 11.51
N LEU A 7 -18.78 15.16 10.37
CA LEU A 7 -19.69 15.89 9.48
C LEU A 7 -21.17 15.50 9.67
N HIS A 8 -21.51 14.69 10.67
CA HIS A 8 -22.87 14.11 10.80
C HIS A 8 -23.96 15.18 10.96
N ASN A 9 -23.64 16.33 11.56
CA ASN A 9 -24.56 17.46 11.76
C ASN A 9 -24.74 18.33 10.50
N LEU A 10 -23.95 18.12 9.45
CA LEU A 10 -24.04 18.90 8.22
C LEU A 10 -25.08 18.31 7.25
N SER A 11 -25.78 19.19 6.55
CA SER A 11 -26.61 18.82 5.41
C SER A 11 -25.76 18.19 4.30
N ARG A 12 -26.41 17.51 3.36
CA ARG A 12 -25.71 16.91 2.21
C ARG A 12 -24.96 17.96 1.39
N SER A 13 -25.58 19.12 1.12
CA SER A 13 -24.95 20.21 0.37
C SER A 13 -23.72 20.76 1.11
N ALA A 14 -23.84 21.00 2.42
CA ALA A 14 -22.74 21.47 3.24
C ALA A 14 -21.57 20.46 3.31
N LYS A 15 -21.85 19.15 3.30
CA LYS A 15 -20.81 18.12 3.19
C LYS A 15 -20.05 18.20 1.86
N TYR A 16 -20.76 18.38 0.75
CA TYR A 16 -20.13 18.54 -0.57
C TYR A 16 -19.35 19.84 -0.70
N GLU A 17 -19.83 20.92 -0.10
CA GLU A 17 -19.12 22.19 -0.04
C GLU A 17 -17.83 22.07 0.79
N ALA A 18 -17.90 21.41 1.95
CA ALA A 18 -16.75 21.23 2.83
C ALA A 18 -15.68 20.26 2.28
N LEU A 19 -16.09 19.14 1.68
CA LEU A 19 -15.17 18.12 1.14
C LEU A 19 -14.75 18.39 -0.31
N GLY A 20 -15.47 19.26 -1.00
CA GLY A 20 -15.33 19.47 -2.44
C GLY A 20 -15.82 18.28 -3.27
N ARG A 21 -15.61 18.39 -4.58
CA ARG A 21 -15.92 17.31 -5.54
C ARG A 21 -14.76 16.31 -5.58
N PRO A 22 -15.01 15.00 -5.44
CA PRO A 22 -13.97 13.99 -5.59
C PRO A 22 -13.25 14.15 -6.94
N PRO A 23 -11.91 14.33 -6.94
CA PRO A 23 -11.18 14.51 -8.16
C PRO A 23 -11.24 13.23 -8.99
N ARG A 24 -11.35 13.38 -10.32
CA ARG A 24 -11.39 12.27 -11.25
C ARG A 24 -10.17 12.31 -12.14
N GLN A 25 -9.57 11.16 -12.34
CA GLN A 25 -8.45 10.96 -13.24
C GLN A 25 -8.91 10.08 -14.39
N ILE A 26 -8.71 10.57 -15.61
CA ILE A 26 -8.92 9.78 -16.83
C ILE A 26 -7.98 8.58 -16.77
N ILE A 27 -8.50 7.39 -17.07
CA ILE A 27 -7.67 6.19 -17.21
C ILE A 27 -7.08 6.24 -18.64
N PRO A 28 -5.77 6.50 -18.81
CA PRO A 28 -5.17 6.53 -20.13
C PRO A 28 -5.10 5.11 -20.71
N LEU A 29 -5.30 4.98 -22.03
CA LEU A 29 -5.18 3.73 -22.79
C LEU A 29 -6.08 2.58 -22.31
N VAL A 30 -7.40 2.75 -22.43
CA VAL A 30 -8.30 1.59 -22.39
C VAL A 30 -9.29 1.69 -23.55
N ASP A 31 -9.33 0.65 -24.38
CA ASP A 31 -10.26 0.54 -25.51
C ASP A 31 -11.64 0.12 -24.98
N LEU A 32 -12.27 1.04 -24.26
CA LEU A 32 -13.61 0.89 -23.70
C LEU A 32 -14.61 1.62 -24.59
N TRP A 33 -15.83 1.10 -24.67
CA TRP A 33 -16.94 1.74 -25.38
C TRP A 33 -17.28 3.15 -24.83
N LYS A 34 -16.79 3.48 -23.63
CA LYS A 34 -16.82 4.82 -23.02
C LYS A 34 -15.55 5.06 -22.20
N GLN A 35 -15.03 6.28 -22.25
CA GLN A 35 -13.88 6.72 -21.45
C GLN A 35 -14.14 6.51 -19.96
N GLY A 36 -13.31 5.67 -19.32
CA GLY A 36 -13.36 5.42 -17.89
C GLY A 36 -12.68 6.52 -17.09
N GLU A 37 -13.24 6.83 -15.93
CA GLU A 37 -12.66 7.75 -14.94
C GLU A 37 -12.41 6.99 -13.63
N LEU A 38 -11.23 7.15 -13.05
CA LEU A 38 -10.91 6.69 -11.70
C LEU A 38 -11.11 7.84 -10.73
N VAL A 39 -11.87 7.61 -9.66
CA VAL A 39 -11.96 8.58 -8.56
C VAL A 39 -10.64 8.55 -7.80
N ARG A 40 -9.99 9.69 -7.67
CA ARG A 40 -8.75 9.82 -6.91
C ARG A 40 -9.02 9.60 -5.42
N PRO A 41 -8.01 9.15 -4.64
CA PRO A 41 -8.11 9.11 -3.19
C PRO A 41 -8.57 10.45 -2.62
N VAL A 42 -9.34 10.39 -1.53
CA VAL A 42 -9.80 11.61 -0.85
C VAL A 42 -8.61 12.36 -0.26
N GLU A 43 -8.46 13.63 -0.62
CA GLU A 43 -7.55 14.55 0.04
C GLU A 43 -8.37 15.33 1.07
N LEU A 44 -8.16 15.04 2.35
CA LEU A 44 -8.90 15.71 3.42
C LEU A 44 -8.44 17.18 3.53
N PRO A 45 -9.36 18.16 3.46
CA PRO A 45 -9.06 19.57 3.71
C PRO A 45 -8.42 19.76 5.09
N GLU A 46 -7.41 20.64 5.19
CA GLU A 46 -6.64 20.82 6.42
C GLU A 46 -7.50 21.23 7.61
N ASN A 47 -8.49 22.11 7.38
CA ASN A 47 -9.45 22.55 8.39
C ASN A 47 -10.38 21.43 8.90
N LEU A 48 -10.44 20.29 8.23
CA LEU A 48 -11.23 19.12 8.63
C LEU A 48 -10.37 18.02 9.23
N ARG A 49 -9.04 18.10 9.17
CA ARG A 49 -8.15 17.07 9.74
C ARG A 49 -8.13 17.17 11.26
N THR A 50 -8.08 16.02 11.92
CA THR A 50 -7.78 15.94 13.35
C THR A 50 -6.36 15.44 13.56
N ASP A 51 -5.84 15.57 14.79
CA ASP A 51 -4.53 15.04 15.17
C ASP A 51 -4.52 13.51 15.35
N GLU A 52 -5.65 12.86 15.10
CA GLU A 52 -5.79 11.42 15.18
C GLU A 52 -5.48 10.74 13.84
N PHE A 53 -5.00 9.50 13.91
CA PHE A 53 -4.73 8.70 12.73
C PHE A 53 -5.34 7.32 12.88
N TYR A 54 -5.89 6.84 11.78
CA TYR A 54 -6.58 5.55 11.71
C TYR A 54 -5.91 4.65 10.67
N LEU A 55 -5.68 3.40 11.04
CA LEU A 55 -5.39 2.37 10.04
C LEU A 55 -6.66 2.12 9.22
N SER A 56 -6.53 2.07 7.91
CA SER A 56 -7.64 1.86 6.99
C SER A 56 -7.23 0.89 5.88
N ASN A 57 -8.17 0.59 4.98
CA ASN A 57 -7.98 -0.33 3.87
C ASN A 57 -7.62 -1.76 4.31
N PHE A 58 -8.55 -2.40 5.02
CA PHE A 58 -8.42 -3.80 5.47
C PHE A 58 -8.76 -4.83 4.39
N GLY A 59 -8.81 -4.45 3.10
CA GLY A 59 -9.19 -5.36 2.01
C GLY A 59 -8.25 -6.56 1.82
N LEU A 60 -7.01 -6.45 2.29
CA LEU A 60 -6.03 -7.54 2.33
C LEU A 60 -5.77 -8.08 3.74
N ALA A 61 -6.50 -7.61 4.75
CA ALA A 61 -6.36 -8.09 6.10
C ALA A 61 -6.89 -9.53 6.20
N MET A 62 -6.23 -10.36 7.01
CA MET A 62 -6.65 -11.73 7.27
C MET A 62 -6.42 -12.11 8.72
N LYS A 63 -7.24 -13.03 9.22
CA LYS A 63 -6.99 -13.69 10.50
C LYS A 63 -5.91 -14.76 10.31
N LEU A 64 -4.86 -14.74 11.14
CA LEU A 64 -3.84 -15.79 11.12
C LEU A 64 -4.47 -17.17 11.38
N GLY A 65 -3.97 -18.18 10.67
CA GLY A 65 -4.52 -19.55 10.70
C GLY A 65 -5.65 -19.78 9.70
N ASN A 66 -6.23 -18.74 9.09
CA ASN A 66 -7.15 -18.92 7.96
C ASN A 66 -6.36 -19.42 6.73
N PRO A 67 -6.76 -20.55 6.09
CA PRO A 67 -6.07 -21.06 4.90
C PRO A 67 -6.26 -20.16 3.67
N ILE A 68 -7.28 -19.29 3.66
CA ILE A 68 -7.58 -18.42 2.53
C ILE A 68 -6.79 -17.12 2.68
N ILE A 69 -5.79 -16.93 1.81
CA ILE A 69 -5.05 -15.68 1.69
C ILE A 69 -5.83 -14.74 0.76
N PRO A 70 -6.14 -13.49 1.18
CA PRO A 70 -6.79 -12.52 0.31
C PRO A 70 -6.00 -12.31 -0.98
N LYS A 71 -6.72 -12.34 -2.12
CA LYS A 71 -6.12 -12.09 -3.44
C LYS A 71 -5.68 -10.64 -3.54
N GLY A 72 -4.41 -10.43 -3.89
CA GLY A 72 -3.81 -9.13 -4.08
C GLY A 72 -2.44 -9.04 -3.42
N TYR A 73 -1.69 -8.02 -3.79
CA TYR A 73 -0.35 -7.74 -3.25
C TYR A 73 -0.41 -6.42 -2.48
N PRO A 74 0.24 -6.32 -1.31
CA PRO A 74 0.43 -5.02 -0.71
C PRO A 74 1.43 -4.22 -1.59
N PRO A 75 1.48 -2.89 -1.45
CA PRO A 75 2.43 -2.12 -2.25
C PRO A 75 3.85 -2.62 -2.02
N THR A 76 4.60 -2.85 -3.10
CA THR A 76 5.89 -3.55 -3.10
C THR A 76 6.92 -2.90 -2.17
N ASP A 77 6.83 -1.58 -2.00
CA ASP A 77 7.76 -0.79 -1.17
C ASP A 77 7.57 -1.01 0.34
N PHE A 78 6.39 -1.50 0.75
CA PHE A 78 6.05 -1.77 2.16
C PHE A 78 5.81 -3.26 2.41
N CYS A 79 5.79 -4.10 1.37
CA CYS A 79 5.55 -5.53 1.48
C CYS A 79 6.76 -6.23 2.12
N PHE A 80 6.53 -7.24 2.96
CA PHE A 80 7.58 -8.12 3.49
C PHE A 80 7.97 -9.21 2.46
N PRO A 81 9.23 -9.66 2.41
CA PRO A 81 9.68 -10.62 1.41
C PRO A 81 8.95 -11.97 1.53
N ASP A 82 8.39 -12.31 2.69
CA ASP A 82 7.57 -13.52 2.93
C ASP A 82 6.49 -13.73 1.87
N ARG A 83 5.73 -12.67 1.56
CA ARG A 83 4.65 -12.72 0.55
C ARG A 83 5.18 -13.03 -0.84
N LEU A 84 6.41 -12.62 -1.13
CA LEU A 84 7.10 -12.91 -2.38
C LEU A 84 7.79 -14.28 -2.36
N HIS A 85 8.06 -14.87 -1.20
CA HIS A 85 8.76 -16.16 -1.06
C HIS A 85 7.84 -17.31 -0.61
N LYS A 86 6.54 -17.21 -0.89
CA LYS A 86 5.51 -18.22 -0.54
C LYS A 86 5.48 -18.56 0.97
N MET A 87 6.01 -17.69 1.82
CA MET A 87 5.96 -17.88 3.26
C MET A 87 4.56 -17.53 3.76
N LYS A 88 4.13 -18.24 4.81
CA LYS A 88 2.84 -17.95 5.45
C LYS A 88 2.90 -16.53 6.04
N PRO A 89 1.88 -15.69 5.81
CA PRO A 89 1.80 -14.39 6.45
C PRO A 89 1.88 -14.52 7.97
N SER A 90 2.58 -13.58 8.60
CA SER A 90 2.69 -13.45 10.05
C SER A 90 2.58 -11.99 10.45
N PHE A 91 2.48 -11.71 11.76
CA PHE A 91 2.52 -10.34 12.28
C PHE A 91 3.82 -9.59 11.93
N ALA A 92 4.90 -10.30 11.61
CA ALA A 92 6.15 -9.67 11.19
C ALA A 92 6.00 -8.84 9.90
N CYS A 93 5.06 -9.21 9.03
CA CYS A 93 4.76 -8.45 7.81
C CYS A 93 4.28 -7.03 8.12
N ASP A 94 3.36 -6.91 9.08
CA ASP A 94 2.81 -5.61 9.50
C ASP A 94 3.87 -4.78 10.21
N MET A 95 4.74 -5.42 11.01
CA MET A 95 5.83 -4.73 11.70
C MET A 95 6.86 -4.12 10.73
N LEU A 96 7.29 -4.84 9.68
CA LEU A 96 8.18 -4.23 8.69
C LEU A 96 7.48 -3.08 7.95
N SER A 97 6.23 -3.28 7.53
CA SER A 97 5.44 -2.24 6.86
C SER A 97 5.40 -0.96 7.72
N TYR A 98 5.13 -1.12 9.03
CA TYR A 98 5.17 -0.04 10.00
C TYR A 98 6.55 0.62 10.09
N MET A 99 7.63 -0.15 10.18
CA MET A 99 8.99 0.38 10.28
C MET A 99 9.39 1.19 9.03
N VAL A 100 8.98 0.74 7.84
CA VAL A 100 9.21 1.48 6.59
C VAL A 100 8.41 2.79 6.57
N ILE A 101 7.14 2.75 6.96
CA ILE A 101 6.28 3.95 7.04
C ILE A 101 6.83 4.94 8.07
N PHE A 102 7.14 4.46 9.28
CA PHE A 102 7.73 5.26 10.34
C PHE A 102 9.04 5.91 9.89
N GLY A 103 9.95 5.14 9.30
CA GLY A 103 11.20 5.65 8.77
C GLY A 103 10.99 6.70 7.69
N ALA A 104 10.03 6.47 6.78
CA ALA A 104 9.71 7.43 5.72
C ALA A 104 9.19 8.76 6.26
N ILE A 105 8.34 8.72 7.29
CA ILE A 105 7.81 9.92 7.95
C ILE A 105 8.91 10.64 8.73
N TYR A 106 9.68 9.89 9.53
CA TYR A 106 10.74 10.43 10.38
C TYR A 106 11.88 11.06 9.58
N LEU A 107 12.37 10.35 8.56
CA LEU A 107 13.48 10.79 7.72
C LEU A 107 13.06 11.73 6.59
N ARG A 108 11.75 11.85 6.30
CA ARG A 108 11.18 12.55 5.13
C ARG A 108 11.56 11.94 3.77
N PHE A 109 12.10 10.73 3.74
CA PHE A 109 12.37 9.94 2.54
C PHE A 109 12.31 8.44 2.86
N PRO A 110 11.95 7.56 1.89
CA PRO A 110 11.81 6.14 2.15
C PRO A 110 13.14 5.50 2.60
N PRO A 111 13.16 4.75 3.72
CA PRO A 111 14.39 4.19 4.28
C PRO A 111 15.00 3.13 3.36
N PHE A 112 14.17 2.45 2.56
CA PHE A 112 14.61 1.49 1.56
C PHE A 112 14.06 1.86 0.18
N ARG A 113 14.96 2.13 -0.78
CA ARG A 113 14.58 2.48 -2.16
C ARG A 113 14.38 1.27 -3.06
N SER A 114 14.77 0.09 -2.59
CA SER A 114 14.60 -1.18 -3.29
C SER A 114 14.86 -2.35 -2.35
N TRP A 115 14.41 -3.54 -2.76
CA TRP A 115 14.74 -4.81 -2.11
C TRP A 115 16.24 -5.06 -1.95
N ARG A 116 17.02 -4.75 -2.99
CA ARG A 116 18.49 -4.87 -2.93
C ARG A 116 19.07 -4.00 -1.82
N TYR A 117 18.54 -2.78 -1.67
CA TYR A 117 19.02 -1.86 -0.62
C TYR A 117 18.61 -2.35 0.78
N LEU A 118 17.39 -2.86 0.93
CA LEU A 118 16.94 -3.47 2.18
C LEU A 118 17.85 -4.63 2.60
N ILE A 119 18.15 -5.57 1.70
CA ILE A 119 19.05 -6.71 1.96
C ILE A 119 20.48 -6.22 2.27
N LYS A 120 20.96 -5.19 1.58
CA LYS A 120 22.27 -4.59 1.87
C LYS A 120 22.33 -3.99 3.29
N CYS A 121 21.24 -3.40 3.77
CA CYS A 121 21.18 -2.75 5.08
C CYS A 121 20.92 -3.75 6.22
N LEU A 122 20.04 -4.74 6.01
CA LEU A 122 19.56 -5.65 7.05
C LEU A 122 20.24 -7.03 7.02
N GLY A 123 21.02 -7.32 5.97
CA GLY A 123 21.63 -8.62 5.75
C GLY A 123 20.82 -9.52 4.81
N PRO A 124 21.38 -10.69 4.46
CA PRO A 124 20.77 -11.63 3.53
C PRO A 124 19.45 -12.19 4.07
N LEU A 125 18.55 -12.56 3.14
CA LEU A 125 17.38 -13.36 3.49
C LEU A 125 17.80 -14.74 4.01
N PRO A 126 16.97 -15.42 4.82
CA PRO A 126 17.26 -16.78 5.28
C PRO A 126 17.53 -17.74 4.11
N GLU A 127 18.58 -18.57 4.21
CA GLU A 127 18.97 -19.51 3.14
C GLU A 127 17.82 -20.45 2.75
N GLN A 128 16.98 -20.84 3.72
CA GLN A 128 15.79 -21.66 3.53
C GLN A 128 14.73 -21.06 2.57
N TRP A 129 14.80 -19.76 2.25
CA TRP A 129 13.88 -19.12 1.30
C TRP A 129 14.37 -19.13 -0.14
N LYS A 130 15.59 -19.58 -0.38
CA LYS A 130 16.19 -19.63 -1.71
C LYS A 130 15.34 -20.46 -2.67
N GLY A 131 15.03 -19.88 -3.83
CA GLY A 131 14.20 -20.52 -4.85
C GLY A 131 12.69 -20.45 -4.60
N LEU A 132 12.23 -19.86 -3.48
CA LEU A 132 10.79 -19.72 -3.20
C LEU A 132 10.17 -18.43 -3.77
N TYR A 133 10.98 -17.55 -4.35
CA TYR A 133 10.52 -16.29 -4.94
C TYR A 133 9.48 -16.50 -6.04
N ASN A 134 8.34 -15.82 -5.93
CA ASN A 134 7.14 -16.05 -6.74
C ASN A 134 6.44 -14.74 -7.14
N HIS A 135 7.22 -13.71 -7.46
CA HIS A 135 6.62 -12.51 -8.04
C HIS A 135 6.05 -12.87 -9.43
N PRO A 136 4.78 -12.53 -9.73
CA PRO A 136 4.25 -12.73 -11.06
C PRO A 136 5.07 -11.91 -12.05
N GLN A 137 5.87 -12.58 -12.88
CA GLN A 137 6.44 -11.99 -14.09
C GLN A 137 5.31 -11.84 -15.11
N LYS A 138 4.58 -10.73 -15.05
CA LYS A 138 3.97 -10.14 -16.25
C LYS A 138 4.24 -8.64 -16.21
N ASN A 139 5.20 -8.24 -17.04
CA ASN A 139 5.51 -6.85 -17.44
C ASN A 139 6.51 -6.06 -16.59
N PHE A 140 7.69 -6.61 -16.33
CA PHE A 140 8.90 -5.77 -16.28
C PHE A 140 9.98 -6.46 -17.11
N TYR A 141 10.05 -6.09 -18.38
CA TYR A 141 11.04 -6.61 -19.32
C TYR A 141 12.46 -6.45 -18.77
N ARG A 142 13.25 -7.52 -18.91
CA ARG A 142 14.73 -7.56 -18.97
C ARG A 142 15.47 -6.75 -17.90
N THR A 143 15.95 -7.42 -16.85
CA THR A 143 17.33 -7.30 -16.32
C THR A 143 17.47 -8.10 -15.02
N TRP A 144 17.30 -9.42 -15.08
CA TRP A 144 17.68 -10.30 -13.96
C TRP A 144 18.25 -11.62 -14.48
N THR A 145 19.27 -11.49 -15.33
CA THR A 145 20.40 -12.42 -15.29
C THR A 145 21.48 -11.75 -14.47
N LEU A 146 22.09 -12.54 -13.59
CA LEU A 146 23.28 -12.28 -12.76
C LEU A 146 23.01 -11.96 -11.28
N PHE A 147 23.41 -12.97 -10.50
CA PHE A 147 23.64 -13.09 -9.05
C PHE A 147 22.45 -13.49 -8.20
#